data_AF-A0A3M5DS19-F1
#
_entry.id   AF-A0A3M5DS19-F1
#
_cell.length_a   1.000
_cell.length_b   1.000
_cell.length_c   1.000
_cell.angle_alpha   90.00
_cell.angle_beta   90.00
_cell.angle_gamma   90.00
#
_symmetry.space_group_name_H-M   'P 1'
#
loop_
_entity.id
_entity.type
_entity.pdbx_description
1 polymer ?
#
loop_
_entity_poly.entity_id
_entity_poly.type
_entity_poly.pdbx_seq_one_letter_code
_entity_poly.pdbx_strand_id
1 'polypeptide(L)'
;MASNKSKGVAIFRVVSGNFLEMYDFMVYGFYATAIAKTFFPGDNPFASLMLSLATFGAGFLMRPLGAVFLGAYIDRHGRRQGLIITLGLMAMGTLLIAFVPGYATLGVAAPLLVLFGRLLQGFSAGVELGGVSVYLSEIATPGRKGFFVSWQSASQQVAVVFAGLLGVLLNQWLSPQEMGEWGWRVPFFIGCLIVPALFVIRRSLEETPEFEARTHRPSLSQVLRSIGQNFGVVLAGTAMVVMTTVSFYLITAYTPTFGKNELQLSDLDSLLVTMCIGLSNFIWLPVMGAFSDRIGRKPLLLGASALALLTAYPALSWLVREPSFAGLLGVELFERLPRGMRATPFGETLIYYSRMIFAELSGMREELVALESGNLGRVTVGAIPALASSLLTRTIATLKQSHPRLSMSIQVDTSDVLVQALQQDQLDVVLGRIPSGARTDDLVFDSLGEEELCVVVGAQNPLSQARKLDWGELQELTWVLQQHPSPMRGIVNQAFHNARIDLPSSIVETTSIMTLLSLLQQTDMIGITPRSVIEDYPGKHLLAILPIQLEPRLPPYGLITRRNRVHSSAMQTFMASVHAEQARHLAK
;
A
#
# COMPACT_ATOMS: atom_id res chain seq x y z
N MET A 1 -29.89 6.76 -35.83
CA MET A 1 -29.70 6.90 -34.37
C MET A 1 -30.44 5.86 -33.51
N ALA A 2 -31.31 5.00 -34.05
CA ALA A 2 -32.07 3.99 -33.29
C ALA A 2 -31.31 2.68 -32.93
N SER A 3 -30.05 2.49 -33.35
CA SER A 3 -29.31 1.23 -33.15
C SER A 3 -28.44 1.17 -31.88
N ASN A 4 -27.89 2.29 -31.40
CA ASN A 4 -26.95 2.28 -30.26
C ASN A 4 -27.62 2.13 -28.88
N LYS A 5 -28.81 2.70 -28.68
CA LYS A 5 -29.57 2.55 -27.42
C LYS A 5 -30.01 1.09 -27.17
N SER A 6 -30.37 0.36 -28.22
CA SER A 6 -30.77 -1.06 -28.14
C SER A 6 -29.60 -1.98 -27.73
N LYS A 7 -28.41 -1.76 -28.31
CA LYS A 7 -27.21 -2.58 -27.99
C LYS A 7 -26.69 -2.37 -26.57
N GLY A 8 -26.70 -1.14 -26.06
CA GLY A 8 -26.28 -0.86 -24.68
C GLY A 8 -27.17 -1.55 -23.64
N VAL A 9 -28.49 -1.56 -23.87
CA VAL A 9 -29.45 -2.27 -23.00
C VAL A 9 -29.25 -3.79 -23.08
N ALA A 10 -28.98 -4.33 -24.27
CA ALA A 10 -28.68 -5.75 -24.43
C ALA A 10 -27.39 -6.17 -23.70
N ILE A 11 -26.32 -5.37 -23.81
CA ILE A 11 -25.07 -5.58 -23.07
C ILE A 11 -25.36 -5.57 -21.56
N PHE A 12 -26.03 -4.52 -21.06
CA PHE A 12 -26.35 -4.40 -19.64
C PHE A 12 -27.13 -5.62 -19.11
N ARG A 13 -28.18 -6.05 -19.81
CA ARG A 13 -29.02 -7.20 -19.41
C ARG A 13 -28.24 -8.51 -19.30
N VAL A 14 -27.35 -8.77 -20.25
CA VAL A 14 -26.53 -9.99 -20.29
C VAL A 14 -25.43 -9.94 -19.24
N VAL A 15 -24.86 -8.76 -19.03
CA VAL A 15 -23.78 -8.52 -18.08
C VAL A 15 -24.24 -8.52 -16.62
N SER A 16 -25.48 -8.14 -16.33
CA SER A 16 -25.99 -8.06 -14.94
C SER A 16 -26.03 -9.42 -14.24
N GLY A 17 -26.18 -10.50 -14.99
CA GLY A 17 -26.07 -11.86 -14.44
C GLY A 17 -24.67 -12.16 -13.92
N ASN A 18 -23.69 -11.97 -14.80
CA ASN A 18 -22.29 -12.24 -14.53
C ASN A 18 -21.75 -11.38 -13.35
N PHE A 19 -22.36 -10.20 -13.14
CA PHE A 19 -22.13 -9.39 -11.94
C PHE A 19 -22.52 -10.13 -10.66
N LEU A 20 -23.73 -10.72 -10.57
CA LEU A 20 -24.16 -11.44 -9.36
C LEU A 20 -23.32 -12.67 -9.09
N GLU A 21 -23.01 -13.44 -10.15
CA GLU A 21 -22.09 -14.58 -10.02
C GLU A 21 -20.78 -14.11 -9.40
N MET A 22 -20.15 -13.10 -9.97
CA MET A 22 -18.88 -12.62 -9.47
C MET A 22 -18.99 -12.04 -8.07
N TYR A 23 -20.08 -11.33 -7.77
CA TYR A 23 -20.32 -10.77 -6.44
C TYR A 23 -20.33 -11.86 -5.36
N ASP A 24 -21.13 -12.91 -5.54
CA ASP A 24 -21.26 -14.00 -4.55
C ASP A 24 -19.97 -14.83 -4.41
N PHE A 25 -19.16 -14.91 -5.46
CA PHE A 25 -17.82 -15.51 -5.41
C PHE A 25 -16.81 -14.61 -4.68
N MET A 26 -16.77 -13.31 -4.98
CA MET A 26 -15.84 -12.37 -4.37
C MET A 26 -16.12 -12.16 -2.89
N VAL A 27 -17.40 -12.02 -2.50
CA VAL A 27 -17.80 -11.92 -1.09
C VAL A 27 -17.28 -13.13 -0.31
N TYR A 28 -17.45 -14.36 -0.80
CA TYR A 28 -16.91 -15.52 -0.11
C TYR A 28 -15.40 -15.50 0.01
N GLY A 29 -14.69 -15.11 -1.05
CA GLY A 29 -13.23 -14.97 -1.03
C GLY A 29 -12.76 -13.94 -0.01
N PHE A 30 -13.38 -12.76 0.01
CA PHE A 30 -12.99 -11.65 0.89
C PHE A 30 -13.23 -11.98 2.37
N TYR A 31 -14.31 -12.71 2.67
CA TYR A 31 -14.64 -13.12 4.02
C TYR A 31 -14.24 -14.58 4.34
N ALA A 32 -13.37 -15.19 3.52
CA ALA A 32 -13.00 -16.60 3.65
C ALA A 32 -12.47 -16.95 5.05
N THR A 33 -11.71 -16.04 5.68
CA THR A 33 -11.19 -16.19 7.04
C THR A 33 -12.29 -16.19 8.10
N ALA A 34 -13.31 -15.35 7.97
CA ALA A 34 -14.45 -15.30 8.90
C ALA A 34 -15.37 -16.52 8.74
N ILE A 35 -15.61 -16.92 7.49
CA ILE A 35 -16.34 -18.13 7.13
C ILE A 35 -15.63 -19.38 7.67
N ALA A 36 -14.30 -19.44 7.54
CA ALA A 36 -13.47 -20.53 8.07
C ALA A 36 -13.67 -20.70 9.59
N LYS A 37 -13.58 -19.59 10.35
CA LYS A 37 -13.83 -19.60 11.80
C LYS A 37 -15.25 -20.06 12.16
N THR A 38 -16.24 -19.71 11.35
CA THR A 38 -17.65 -19.99 11.67
C THR A 38 -18.08 -21.43 11.35
N PHE A 39 -17.60 -22.00 10.25
CA PHE A 39 -18.07 -23.30 9.74
C PHE A 39 -17.05 -24.43 9.83
N PHE A 40 -15.75 -24.11 9.91
CA PHE A 40 -14.67 -25.09 9.93
C PHE A 40 -13.78 -24.88 11.18
N PRO A 41 -14.32 -24.97 12.41
CA PRO A 41 -13.51 -24.84 13.61
C PRO A 41 -12.50 -25.99 13.65
N GLY A 42 -11.24 -25.64 13.85
CA GLY A 42 -10.14 -26.58 14.01
C GLY A 42 -9.03 -25.96 14.83
N ASP A 43 -8.18 -26.79 15.42
CA ASP A 43 -7.09 -26.35 16.30
C ASP A 43 -6.04 -25.50 15.58
N ASN A 44 -5.96 -25.62 14.24
CA ASN A 44 -5.04 -24.89 13.39
C ASN A 44 -5.79 -23.92 12.45
N PRO A 45 -5.65 -22.58 12.63
CA PRO A 45 -6.26 -21.57 11.76
C PRO A 45 -5.94 -21.72 10.27
N PHE A 46 -4.74 -22.20 9.94
CA PHE A 46 -4.32 -22.46 8.57
C PHE A 46 -5.14 -23.60 7.94
N ALA A 47 -5.36 -24.70 8.68
CA ALA A 47 -6.16 -25.83 8.21
C ALA A 47 -7.63 -25.43 7.98
N SER A 48 -8.20 -24.64 8.89
CA SER A 48 -9.57 -24.10 8.73
C SER A 48 -9.70 -23.21 7.48
N LEU A 49 -8.71 -22.33 7.23
CA LEU A 49 -8.68 -21.51 6.03
C LEU A 49 -8.55 -22.36 4.76
N MET A 50 -7.67 -23.37 4.77
CA MET A 50 -7.50 -24.31 3.64
C MET A 50 -8.78 -25.09 3.35
N LEU A 51 -9.54 -25.51 4.36
CA LEU A 51 -10.84 -26.16 4.17
C LEU A 51 -11.89 -25.20 3.58
N SER A 52 -11.91 -23.95 4.02
CA SER A 52 -12.79 -22.90 3.46
C SER A 52 -12.44 -22.63 1.98
N LEU A 53 -11.15 -22.53 1.66
CA LEU A 53 -10.66 -22.36 0.28
C LEU A 53 -10.85 -23.62 -0.57
N ALA A 54 -10.76 -24.82 0.01
CA ALA A 54 -11.09 -26.06 -0.68
C ALA A 54 -12.59 -26.13 -1.01
N THR A 55 -13.45 -25.68 -0.09
CA THR A 55 -14.89 -25.56 -0.31
C THR A 55 -15.21 -24.53 -1.40
N PHE A 56 -14.48 -23.42 -1.43
CA PHE A 56 -14.52 -22.46 -2.52
C PHE A 56 -14.09 -23.09 -3.86
N GLY A 57 -12.99 -23.83 -3.86
CA GLY A 57 -12.45 -24.57 -5.00
C GLY A 57 -13.41 -25.64 -5.55
N ALA A 58 -14.12 -26.35 -4.69
CA ALA A 58 -15.08 -27.39 -5.07
C ALA A 58 -16.20 -26.85 -5.97
N GLY A 59 -16.61 -25.58 -5.78
CA GLY A 59 -17.56 -24.91 -6.67
C GLY A 59 -17.04 -24.82 -8.11
N PHE A 60 -15.74 -24.62 -8.33
CA PHE A 60 -15.16 -24.58 -9.68
C PHE A 60 -15.23 -25.94 -10.39
N LEU A 61 -15.08 -27.05 -9.64
CA LEU A 61 -15.19 -28.40 -10.19
C LEU A 61 -16.60 -28.72 -10.71
N MET A 62 -17.63 -28.04 -10.19
CA MET A 62 -19.00 -28.20 -10.68
C MET A 62 -19.29 -27.41 -11.96
N ARG A 63 -18.46 -26.43 -12.34
CA ARG A 63 -18.69 -25.60 -13.55
C ARG A 63 -18.69 -26.43 -14.85
N PRO A 64 -17.75 -27.38 -15.09
CA PRO A 64 -17.83 -28.24 -16.27
C PRO A 64 -19.09 -29.11 -16.31
N LEU A 65 -19.51 -29.64 -15.15
CA LEU A 65 -20.75 -30.41 -15.06
C LEU A 65 -21.95 -29.50 -15.40
N GLY A 66 -21.99 -28.30 -14.83
CA GLY A 66 -22.97 -27.26 -15.17
C GLY A 66 -23.01 -26.97 -16.67
N ALA A 67 -21.85 -26.72 -17.29
CA ALA A 67 -21.72 -26.46 -18.71
C ALA A 67 -22.31 -27.58 -19.58
N VAL A 68 -22.11 -28.86 -19.20
CA VAL A 68 -22.66 -30.00 -19.94
C VAL A 68 -24.16 -30.16 -19.73
N PHE A 69 -24.62 -30.21 -18.47
CA PHE A 69 -26.01 -30.53 -18.15
C PHE A 69 -26.96 -29.34 -18.38
N LEU A 70 -26.64 -28.18 -17.81
CA LEU A 70 -27.45 -26.98 -17.97
C LEU A 70 -27.26 -26.34 -19.36
N GLY A 71 -26.09 -26.51 -19.99
CA GLY A 71 -25.87 -26.09 -21.37
C GLY A 71 -26.74 -26.86 -22.35
N ALA A 72 -26.77 -28.20 -22.24
CA ALA A 72 -27.68 -29.02 -23.04
C ALA A 72 -29.17 -28.71 -22.73
N TYR A 73 -29.49 -28.37 -21.48
CA TYR A 73 -30.83 -27.91 -21.12
C TYR A 73 -31.20 -26.59 -21.83
N ILE A 74 -30.31 -25.60 -21.82
CA ILE A 74 -30.48 -24.30 -22.49
C ILE A 74 -30.65 -24.50 -23.99
N ASP A 75 -29.82 -25.33 -24.61
CA ASP A 75 -29.89 -25.62 -26.05
C ASP A 75 -31.21 -26.32 -26.44
N ARG A 76 -31.85 -27.04 -25.50
CA ARG A 76 -33.09 -27.77 -25.74
C ARG A 76 -34.37 -26.97 -25.41
N HIS A 77 -34.39 -26.22 -24.31
CA HIS A 77 -35.59 -25.57 -23.77
C HIS A 77 -35.60 -24.04 -23.95
N GLY A 78 -34.50 -23.46 -24.44
CA GLY A 78 -34.37 -22.02 -24.68
C GLY A 78 -33.49 -21.31 -23.67
N ARG A 79 -32.79 -20.26 -24.14
CA ARG A 79 -31.86 -19.44 -23.33
C ARG A 79 -32.57 -18.82 -22.14
N ARG A 80 -33.81 -18.34 -22.31
CA ARG A 80 -34.58 -17.67 -21.26
C ARG A 80 -34.87 -18.60 -20.07
N GLN A 81 -35.37 -19.81 -20.33
CA GLN A 81 -35.72 -20.77 -19.29
C GLN A 81 -34.49 -21.25 -18.51
N GLY A 82 -33.39 -21.54 -19.21
CA GLY A 82 -32.18 -21.96 -18.52
C GLY A 82 -31.50 -20.84 -17.72
N LEU A 83 -31.54 -19.58 -18.19
CA LEU A 83 -31.08 -18.43 -17.41
C LEU A 83 -31.90 -18.20 -16.13
N ILE A 84 -33.18 -18.56 -16.12
CA ILE A 84 -34.01 -18.48 -14.90
C ILE A 84 -33.61 -19.60 -13.92
N ILE A 85 -33.41 -20.82 -14.41
CA ILE A 85 -33.00 -21.95 -13.58
C ILE A 85 -31.62 -21.74 -12.96
N THR A 86 -30.64 -21.23 -13.73
CA THR A 86 -29.32 -20.91 -13.20
C THR A 86 -29.42 -19.85 -12.10
N LEU A 87 -30.16 -18.77 -12.34
CA LEU A 87 -30.36 -17.73 -11.32
C LEU A 87 -31.01 -18.30 -10.04
N GLY A 88 -31.99 -19.19 -10.16
CA GLY A 88 -32.62 -19.86 -9.02
C GLY A 88 -31.67 -20.76 -8.23
N LEU A 89 -30.83 -21.55 -8.92
CA LEU A 89 -29.82 -22.41 -8.29
C LEU A 89 -28.75 -21.59 -7.56
N MET A 90 -28.30 -20.50 -8.18
CA MET A 90 -27.35 -19.57 -7.57
C MET A 90 -27.94 -18.94 -6.30
N ALA A 91 -29.16 -18.40 -6.39
CA ALA A 91 -29.86 -17.78 -5.27
C ALA A 91 -30.07 -18.76 -4.11
N MET A 92 -30.43 -20.01 -4.40
CA MET A 92 -30.56 -21.06 -3.39
C MET A 92 -29.25 -21.30 -2.66
N GLY A 93 -28.12 -21.39 -3.39
CA GLY A 93 -26.81 -21.54 -2.78
C GLY A 93 -26.42 -20.33 -1.91
N THR A 94 -26.72 -19.11 -2.35
CA THR A 94 -26.43 -17.88 -1.60
C THR A 94 -27.27 -17.78 -0.33
N LEU A 95 -28.57 -18.08 -0.41
CA LEU A 95 -29.46 -18.14 0.76
C LEU A 95 -28.98 -19.18 1.77
N LEU A 96 -28.58 -20.35 1.29
CA LEU A 96 -28.12 -21.41 2.16
C LEU A 96 -26.86 -20.99 2.93
N ILE A 97 -25.90 -20.32 2.29
CA ILE A 97 -24.70 -19.81 2.97
C ILE A 97 -25.04 -18.66 3.94
N ALA A 98 -25.99 -17.78 3.59
CA ALA A 98 -26.38 -16.64 4.41
C ALA A 98 -27.09 -17.06 5.71
N PHE A 99 -27.99 -18.05 5.63
CA PHE A 99 -28.88 -18.42 6.73
C PHE A 99 -28.40 -19.62 7.56
N VAL A 100 -27.45 -20.43 7.07
CA VAL A 100 -26.98 -21.60 7.82
C VAL A 100 -26.26 -21.17 9.12
N PRO A 101 -26.72 -21.67 10.29
CA PRO A 101 -26.03 -21.48 11.57
C PRO A 101 -24.60 -22.06 11.55
N GLY A 102 -23.72 -21.49 12.37
CA GLY A 102 -22.33 -21.94 12.47
C GLY A 102 -22.17 -23.36 13.04
N TYR A 103 -20.93 -23.85 13.04
CA TYR A 103 -20.60 -25.19 13.54
C TYR A 103 -21.00 -25.40 15.00
N ALA A 104 -20.97 -24.34 15.82
CA ALA A 104 -21.40 -24.41 17.23
C ALA A 104 -22.86 -24.87 17.42
N THR A 105 -23.73 -24.64 16.43
CA THR A 105 -25.16 -25.00 16.50
C THR A 105 -25.48 -26.29 15.75
N LEU A 106 -24.91 -26.48 14.56
CA LEU A 106 -25.26 -27.58 13.65
C LEU A 106 -24.16 -28.66 13.52
N GLY A 107 -23.00 -28.48 14.15
CA GLY A 107 -21.85 -29.37 14.01
C GLY A 107 -21.44 -29.55 12.55
N VAL A 108 -21.10 -30.79 12.18
CA VAL A 108 -20.64 -31.17 10.83
C VAL A 108 -21.66 -30.88 9.72
N ALA A 109 -22.95 -30.75 10.04
CA ALA A 109 -23.96 -30.39 9.05
C ALA A 109 -23.73 -28.97 8.47
N ALA A 110 -23.17 -28.04 9.25
CA ALA A 110 -22.94 -26.67 8.80
C ALA A 110 -21.95 -26.57 7.61
N PRO A 111 -20.71 -27.13 7.68
CA PRO A 111 -19.80 -27.11 6.54
C PRO A 111 -20.30 -27.93 5.34
N LEU A 112 -21.05 -29.03 5.56
CA LEU A 112 -21.66 -29.81 4.47
C LEU A 112 -22.72 -29.02 3.72
N LEU A 113 -23.55 -28.27 4.44
CA LEU A 113 -24.54 -27.37 3.86
C LEU A 113 -23.84 -26.27 3.05
N VAL A 114 -22.83 -25.59 3.62
CA VAL A 114 -22.05 -24.55 2.90
C VAL A 114 -21.41 -25.12 1.63
N LEU A 115 -20.83 -26.32 1.70
CA LEU A 115 -20.30 -27.03 0.54
C LEU A 115 -21.38 -27.28 -0.50
N PHE A 116 -22.54 -27.80 -0.10
CA PHE A 116 -23.67 -28.03 -1.01
C PHE A 116 -24.13 -26.74 -1.69
N GLY A 117 -24.24 -25.64 -0.94
CA GLY A 117 -24.53 -24.31 -1.49
C GLY A 117 -23.50 -23.87 -2.53
N ARG A 118 -22.20 -24.09 -2.27
CA ARG A 118 -21.11 -23.79 -3.23
C ARG A 118 -21.15 -24.66 -4.47
N LEU A 119 -21.50 -25.94 -4.34
CA LEU A 119 -21.67 -26.85 -5.47
C LEU A 119 -22.84 -26.41 -6.36
N LEU A 120 -23.96 -25.96 -5.78
CA LEU A 120 -25.09 -25.40 -6.53
C LEU A 120 -24.70 -24.12 -7.30
N GLN A 121 -24.02 -23.18 -6.63
CA GLN A 121 -23.53 -21.95 -7.27
C GLN A 121 -22.56 -22.26 -8.42
N GLY A 122 -21.61 -23.17 -8.20
CA GLY A 122 -20.64 -23.60 -9.19
C GLY A 122 -21.29 -24.28 -10.41
N PHE A 123 -22.28 -25.14 -10.16
CA PHE A 123 -23.06 -25.79 -11.21
C PHE A 123 -23.84 -24.76 -12.05
N SER A 124 -24.47 -23.78 -11.41
CA SER A 124 -25.15 -22.67 -12.10
C SER A 124 -24.21 -21.83 -12.97
N ALA A 125 -23.06 -21.44 -12.42
CA ALA A 125 -22.05 -20.62 -13.08
C ALA A 125 -21.45 -21.26 -14.35
N GLY A 126 -21.56 -22.59 -14.49
CA GLY A 126 -20.99 -23.35 -15.61
C GLY A 126 -21.47 -22.91 -17.00
N VAL A 127 -22.69 -22.38 -17.12
CA VAL A 127 -23.26 -21.98 -18.42
C VAL A 127 -23.27 -20.46 -18.64
N GLU A 128 -23.19 -19.71 -17.55
CA GLU A 128 -23.38 -18.26 -17.57
C GLU A 128 -22.25 -17.55 -18.33
N LEU A 129 -21.01 -17.90 -18.02
CA LEU A 129 -19.81 -17.28 -18.61
C LEU A 129 -19.69 -17.57 -20.11
N GLY A 130 -19.99 -18.82 -20.53
CA GLY A 130 -19.99 -19.22 -21.92
C GLY A 130 -21.11 -18.55 -22.72
N GLY A 131 -22.34 -18.54 -22.18
CA GLY A 131 -23.49 -17.94 -22.84
C GLY A 131 -23.34 -16.43 -23.07
N VAL A 132 -22.84 -15.70 -22.05
CA VAL A 132 -22.56 -14.26 -22.14
C VAL A 132 -21.51 -13.96 -23.21
N SER A 133 -20.42 -14.73 -23.23
CA SER A 133 -19.31 -14.50 -24.17
C SER A 133 -19.73 -14.74 -25.62
N VAL A 134 -20.51 -15.80 -25.87
CA VAL A 134 -21.06 -16.10 -27.19
C VAL A 134 -22.01 -15.00 -27.64
N TYR A 135 -22.97 -14.60 -26.79
CA TYR A 135 -23.93 -13.53 -27.10
C TYR A 135 -23.22 -12.21 -27.43
N LEU A 136 -22.24 -11.80 -26.61
CA LEU A 136 -21.45 -10.57 -26.85
C LEU A 136 -20.68 -10.64 -28.16
N SER A 137 -20.20 -11.83 -28.55
CA SER A 137 -19.51 -12.04 -29.83
C SER A 137 -20.45 -12.03 -31.05
N GLU A 138 -21.71 -12.46 -30.87
CA GLU A 138 -22.78 -12.46 -31.89
C GLU A 138 -23.23 -11.00 -32.20
N ILE A 139 -23.40 -10.17 -31.17
CA ILE A 139 -23.86 -8.76 -31.35
C ILE A 139 -22.74 -7.78 -31.77
N ALA A 140 -21.49 -8.23 -31.73
CA ALA A 140 -20.32 -7.39 -31.97
C ALA A 140 -20.24 -6.93 -33.44
N THR A 141 -19.90 -5.67 -33.66
CA THR A 141 -19.63 -5.17 -35.02
C THR A 141 -18.35 -5.79 -35.59
N PRO A 142 -18.25 -5.98 -36.92
CA PRO A 142 -17.04 -6.49 -37.57
C PRO A 142 -15.78 -5.74 -37.11
N GLY A 143 -14.72 -6.49 -36.76
CA GLY A 143 -13.45 -5.92 -36.28
C GLY A 143 -13.44 -5.37 -34.85
N ARG A 144 -14.52 -5.53 -34.06
CA ARG A 144 -14.58 -5.09 -32.65
C ARG A 144 -14.98 -6.19 -31.66
N LYS A 145 -14.74 -7.45 -32.01
CA LYS A 145 -15.18 -8.59 -31.19
C LYS A 145 -14.51 -8.62 -29.81
N GLY A 146 -13.22 -8.28 -29.74
CA GLY A 146 -12.46 -8.19 -28.49
C GLY A 146 -13.02 -7.14 -27.54
N PHE A 147 -13.33 -5.94 -28.05
CA PHE A 147 -13.96 -4.90 -27.23
C PHE A 147 -15.31 -5.35 -26.63
N PHE A 148 -16.21 -5.91 -27.44
CA PHE A 148 -17.52 -6.35 -26.94
C PHE A 148 -17.43 -7.52 -25.96
N VAL A 149 -16.59 -8.51 -26.24
CA VAL A 149 -16.42 -9.68 -25.35
C VAL A 149 -15.71 -9.30 -24.05
N SER A 150 -14.79 -8.33 -24.07
CA SER A 150 -14.11 -7.85 -22.84
C SER A 150 -15.06 -7.29 -21.78
N TRP A 151 -16.26 -6.87 -22.18
CA TRP A 151 -17.28 -6.38 -21.26
C TRP A 151 -17.81 -7.48 -20.32
N GLN A 152 -17.67 -8.75 -20.71
CA GLN A 152 -17.87 -9.88 -19.81
C GLN A 152 -16.93 -9.76 -18.61
N SER A 153 -15.62 -9.67 -18.82
CA SER A 153 -14.67 -9.59 -17.71
C SER A 153 -14.71 -8.23 -16.99
N ALA A 154 -14.94 -7.13 -17.71
CA ALA A 154 -15.05 -5.80 -17.09
C ALA A 154 -16.19 -5.75 -16.05
N SER A 155 -17.33 -6.35 -16.36
CA SER A 155 -18.45 -6.38 -15.42
C SER A 155 -18.21 -7.13 -14.12
N GLN A 156 -17.34 -8.14 -14.15
CA GLN A 156 -16.90 -8.86 -12.97
C GLN A 156 -16.14 -7.93 -12.03
N GLN A 157 -15.38 -6.98 -12.58
CA GLN A 157 -14.67 -6.00 -11.77
C GLN A 157 -15.60 -4.99 -11.09
N VAL A 158 -16.76 -4.70 -11.67
CA VAL A 158 -17.79 -3.90 -10.97
C VAL A 158 -18.28 -4.65 -9.71
N ALA A 159 -18.43 -5.97 -9.80
CA ALA A 159 -18.78 -6.80 -8.64
C ALA A 159 -17.68 -6.82 -7.57
N VAL A 160 -16.41 -6.93 -7.99
CA VAL A 160 -15.23 -6.82 -7.11
C VAL A 160 -15.22 -5.48 -6.36
N VAL A 161 -15.37 -4.36 -7.08
CA VAL A 161 -15.41 -3.02 -6.48
C VAL A 161 -16.59 -2.86 -5.53
N PHE A 162 -17.77 -3.36 -5.92
CA PHE A 162 -18.97 -3.28 -5.08
C PHE A 162 -18.85 -4.13 -3.80
N ALA A 163 -18.32 -5.35 -3.91
CA ALA A 163 -18.05 -6.22 -2.76
C ALA A 163 -16.98 -5.61 -1.83
N GLY A 164 -15.93 -5.02 -2.41
CA GLY A 164 -14.89 -4.31 -1.65
C GLY A 164 -15.43 -3.09 -0.92
N LEU A 165 -16.25 -2.27 -1.59
CA LEU A 165 -16.90 -1.09 -1.00
C LEU A 165 -17.79 -1.46 0.17
N LEU A 166 -18.61 -2.51 0.03
CA LEU A 166 -19.41 -3.03 1.14
C LEU A 166 -18.53 -3.47 2.31
N GLY A 167 -17.40 -4.13 2.03
CA GLY A 167 -16.45 -4.49 3.08
C GLY A 167 -15.84 -3.29 3.78
N VAL A 168 -15.48 -2.23 3.06
CA VAL A 168 -14.97 -0.99 3.65
C VAL A 168 -16.04 -0.34 4.54
N LEU A 169 -17.27 -0.21 4.05
CA LEU A 169 -18.39 0.37 4.81
C LEU A 169 -18.69 -0.42 6.09
N LEU A 170 -18.74 -1.75 5.99
CA LEU A 170 -18.97 -2.62 7.15
C LEU A 170 -17.82 -2.52 8.17
N ASN A 171 -16.56 -2.44 7.73
CA ASN A 171 -15.42 -2.27 8.64
C ASN A 171 -15.36 -0.87 9.29
N GLN A 172 -16.01 0.14 8.73
CA GLN A 172 -16.14 1.45 9.37
C GLN A 172 -17.21 1.49 10.46
N TRP A 173 -18.27 0.69 10.30
CA TRP A 173 -19.43 0.71 11.20
C TRP A 173 -19.39 -0.39 12.27
N LEU A 174 -18.73 -1.51 12.00
CA LEU A 174 -18.64 -2.66 12.89
C LEU A 174 -17.25 -2.80 13.48
N SER A 175 -17.18 -3.23 14.74
CA SER A 175 -15.92 -3.64 15.35
C SER A 175 -15.37 -4.94 14.71
N PRO A 176 -14.05 -5.20 14.81
CA PRO A 176 -13.47 -6.45 14.31
C PRO A 176 -14.08 -7.73 14.92
N GLN A 177 -14.57 -7.67 16.16
CA GLN A 177 -15.28 -8.79 16.78
C GLN A 177 -16.64 -9.04 16.11
N GLU A 178 -17.46 -8.00 15.95
CA GLU A 178 -18.79 -8.11 15.32
C GLU A 178 -18.71 -8.55 13.86
N MET A 179 -17.68 -8.07 13.14
CA MET A 179 -17.41 -8.49 11.77
C MET A 179 -17.14 -10.00 11.65
N GLY A 180 -16.42 -10.56 12.63
CA GLY A 180 -16.13 -11.99 12.72
C GLY A 180 -17.32 -12.85 13.11
N GLU A 181 -18.23 -12.34 13.94
CA GLU A 181 -19.38 -13.09 14.43
C GLU A 181 -20.54 -13.14 13.43
N TRP A 182 -20.95 -11.98 12.89
CA TRP A 182 -22.13 -11.87 12.04
C TRP A 182 -21.97 -10.91 10.85
N GLY A 183 -21.09 -9.91 10.92
CA GLY A 183 -20.97 -8.88 9.89
C GLY A 183 -20.68 -9.43 8.49
N TRP A 184 -19.91 -10.52 8.40
CA TRP A 184 -19.63 -11.19 7.13
C TRP A 184 -20.87 -11.76 6.40
N ARG A 185 -22.01 -11.92 7.08
CA ARG A 185 -23.28 -12.37 6.45
C ARG A 185 -24.02 -11.24 5.72
N VAL A 186 -23.78 -9.98 6.08
CA VAL A 186 -24.48 -8.82 5.50
C VAL A 186 -24.34 -8.75 3.97
N PRO A 187 -23.14 -8.92 3.38
CA PRO A 187 -23.01 -8.94 1.93
C PRO A 187 -23.77 -10.08 1.26
N PHE A 188 -23.87 -11.26 1.89
CA PHE A 188 -24.69 -12.34 1.35
C PHE A 188 -26.19 -11.99 1.33
N PHE A 189 -26.70 -11.31 2.36
CA PHE A 189 -28.08 -10.81 2.36
C PHE A 189 -28.32 -9.78 1.25
N ILE A 190 -27.35 -8.88 1.01
CA ILE A 190 -27.42 -7.94 -0.11
C ILE A 190 -27.44 -8.69 -1.45
N GLY A 191 -26.63 -9.74 -1.61
CA GLY A 191 -26.68 -10.64 -2.76
C GLY A 191 -28.06 -11.24 -2.98
N CYS A 192 -28.70 -11.75 -1.92
CA CYS A 192 -30.06 -12.27 -1.98
C CYS A 192 -31.10 -11.21 -2.39
N LEU A 193 -30.92 -9.94 -2.00
CA LEU A 193 -31.81 -8.83 -2.41
C LEU A 193 -31.65 -8.45 -3.89
N ILE A 194 -30.50 -8.73 -4.51
CA ILE A 194 -30.24 -8.47 -5.93
C ILE A 194 -30.94 -9.51 -6.83
N VAL A 195 -31.13 -10.74 -6.34
CA VAL A 195 -31.74 -11.85 -7.10
C VAL A 195 -33.12 -11.50 -7.68
N PRO A 196 -34.10 -10.96 -6.93
CA PRO A 196 -35.41 -10.59 -7.48
C PRO A 196 -35.31 -9.56 -8.61
N ALA A 197 -34.44 -8.55 -8.48
CA ALA A 197 -34.25 -7.54 -9.51
C ALA A 197 -33.70 -8.17 -10.80
N LEU A 198 -32.71 -9.07 -10.68
CA LEU A 198 -32.17 -9.81 -11.81
C LEU A 198 -33.16 -10.78 -12.43
N PHE A 199 -34.05 -11.37 -11.64
CA PHE A 199 -35.12 -12.24 -12.14
C PHE A 199 -36.06 -11.46 -13.06
N VAL A 200 -36.45 -10.23 -12.68
CA VAL A 200 -37.26 -9.34 -13.52
C VAL A 200 -36.52 -8.98 -14.82
N ILE A 201 -35.24 -8.63 -14.72
CA ILE A 201 -34.40 -8.31 -15.89
C ILE A 201 -34.30 -9.52 -16.83
N ARG A 202 -34.02 -10.73 -16.31
CA ARG A 202 -33.90 -11.96 -17.10
C ARG A 202 -35.23 -12.41 -17.71
N ARG A 203 -36.36 -12.15 -17.05
CA ARG A 203 -37.68 -12.46 -17.60
C ARG A 203 -38.02 -11.63 -18.84
N SER A 204 -37.37 -10.47 -19.02
CA SER A 204 -37.55 -9.54 -20.15
C SER A 204 -36.57 -9.76 -21.34
N LEU A 205 -35.69 -10.76 -21.27
CA LEU A 205 -34.79 -11.11 -22.36
C LEU A 205 -35.56 -11.88 -23.46
N GLU A 206 -35.53 -11.33 -24.67
CA GLU A 206 -36.03 -11.96 -25.89
C GLU A 206 -34.96 -12.91 -26.45
N GLU A 207 -35.40 -14.01 -27.08
CA GLU A 207 -34.48 -14.96 -27.72
C GLU A 207 -33.85 -14.33 -28.97
N THR A 208 -32.59 -14.66 -29.28
CA THR A 208 -31.93 -14.11 -30.47
C THR A 208 -32.53 -14.74 -31.73
N PRO A 209 -32.70 -13.98 -32.83
CA PRO A 209 -33.29 -14.49 -34.07
C PRO A 209 -32.48 -15.65 -34.69
N GLU A 210 -31.17 -15.71 -34.44
CA GLU A 210 -30.30 -16.83 -34.84
C GLU A 210 -30.56 -18.11 -34.03
N PHE A 211 -31.04 -17.98 -32.79
CA PHE A 211 -31.40 -19.12 -31.93
C PHE A 211 -32.79 -19.66 -32.30
N GLU A 212 -33.74 -18.78 -32.59
CA GLU A 212 -35.07 -19.16 -33.11
C GLU A 212 -34.99 -19.86 -34.48
N ALA A 213 -34.02 -19.47 -35.31
CA ALA A 213 -33.78 -20.07 -36.62
C ALA A 213 -33.15 -21.49 -36.56
N ARG A 214 -32.72 -21.99 -35.39
CA ARG A 214 -32.12 -23.34 -35.26
C ARG A 214 -33.20 -24.42 -35.19
N THR A 215 -33.25 -25.25 -36.23
CA THR A 215 -34.17 -26.40 -36.32
C THR A 215 -33.67 -27.66 -35.61
N HIS A 216 -32.36 -27.78 -35.34
CA HIS A 216 -31.77 -28.94 -34.68
C HIS A 216 -31.33 -28.62 -33.24
N ARG A 217 -31.93 -29.32 -32.27
CA ARG A 217 -31.60 -29.20 -30.85
C ARG A 217 -30.81 -30.45 -30.43
N PRO A 218 -29.48 -30.35 -30.20
CA PRO A 218 -28.67 -31.52 -29.91
C PRO A 218 -29.03 -32.15 -28.57
N SER A 219 -28.96 -33.49 -28.49
CA SER A 219 -29.16 -34.22 -27.24
C SER A 219 -27.88 -34.23 -26.38
N LEU A 220 -28.01 -34.47 -25.08
CA LEU A 220 -26.86 -34.59 -24.15
C LEU A 220 -25.81 -35.60 -24.64
N SER A 221 -26.25 -36.72 -25.22
CA SER A 221 -25.35 -37.75 -25.76
C SER A 221 -24.57 -37.27 -26.98
N GLN A 222 -25.16 -36.42 -27.82
CA GLN A 222 -24.48 -35.81 -28.96
C GLN A 222 -23.45 -34.76 -28.52
N VAL A 223 -23.77 -33.96 -27.48
CA VAL A 223 -22.82 -33.00 -26.89
C VAL A 223 -21.61 -33.73 -26.31
N LEU A 224 -21.83 -34.77 -25.50
CA LEU A 224 -20.74 -35.58 -24.92
C LEU A 224 -19.90 -36.27 -26.00
N ARG A 225 -20.53 -36.78 -27.07
CA ARG A 225 -19.82 -37.39 -28.20
C ARG A 225 -18.97 -36.36 -28.95
N SER A 226 -19.49 -35.15 -29.16
CA SER A 226 -18.76 -34.05 -29.81
C SER A 226 -17.54 -33.60 -28.99
N ILE A 227 -17.69 -33.52 -27.66
CA ILE A 227 -16.58 -33.23 -26.74
C ILE A 227 -15.50 -34.32 -26.84
N GLY A 228 -15.90 -35.60 -26.85
CA GLY A 228 -14.97 -36.72 -27.00
C GLY A 228 -14.23 -36.72 -28.35
N GLN A 229 -14.94 -36.41 -29.43
CA GLN A 229 -14.35 -36.33 -30.78
C GLN A 229 -13.38 -35.14 -30.94
N ASN A 230 -13.64 -34.04 -30.23
CA ASN A 230 -12.84 -32.82 -30.32
C ASN A 230 -12.02 -32.57 -29.05
N PHE A 231 -11.68 -33.62 -28.30
CA PHE A 231 -11.04 -33.50 -26.98
C PHE A 231 -9.72 -32.73 -27.03
N GLY A 232 -8.94 -32.86 -28.11
CA GLY A 232 -7.71 -32.09 -28.31
C GLY A 232 -7.94 -30.58 -28.41
N VAL A 233 -9.05 -30.15 -29.03
CA VAL A 233 -9.42 -28.72 -29.11
C VAL A 233 -9.91 -28.21 -27.76
N VAL A 234 -10.69 -29.04 -27.05
CA VAL A 234 -11.16 -28.72 -25.68
C VAL A 234 -9.95 -28.53 -24.76
N LEU A 235 -9.00 -29.46 -24.78
CA LEU A 235 -7.79 -29.39 -23.95
C LEU A 235 -6.93 -28.16 -24.28
N ALA A 236 -6.74 -27.86 -25.57
CA ALA A 236 -6.01 -26.67 -26.00
C ALA A 236 -6.71 -25.38 -25.54
N GLY A 237 -8.04 -25.32 -25.68
CA GLY A 237 -8.84 -24.20 -25.18
C GLY A 237 -8.76 -24.05 -23.66
N THR A 238 -8.84 -25.16 -22.92
CA THR A 238 -8.65 -25.16 -21.45
C THR A 238 -7.27 -24.63 -21.09
N ALA A 239 -6.20 -25.13 -21.71
CA ALA A 239 -4.83 -24.69 -21.44
C ALA A 239 -4.64 -23.18 -21.69
N MET A 240 -5.26 -22.63 -22.74
CA MET A 240 -5.23 -21.19 -23.02
C MET A 240 -5.95 -20.34 -21.96
N VAL A 241 -7.02 -20.87 -21.37
CA VAL A 241 -7.85 -20.14 -20.38
C VAL A 241 -7.30 -20.25 -18.96
N VAL A 242 -6.57 -21.33 -18.64
CA VAL A 242 -5.98 -21.57 -17.30
C VAL A 242 -5.18 -20.37 -16.83
N MET A 243 -4.26 -19.86 -17.66
CA MET A 243 -3.40 -18.75 -17.28
C MET A 243 -4.21 -17.50 -16.87
N THR A 244 -5.08 -17.03 -17.76
CA THR A 244 -5.91 -15.85 -17.52
C THR A 244 -6.79 -16.01 -16.27
N THR A 245 -7.34 -17.21 -16.06
CA THR A 245 -8.22 -17.51 -14.93
C THR A 245 -7.45 -17.51 -13.62
N VAL A 246 -6.28 -18.17 -13.57
CA VAL A 246 -5.44 -18.22 -12.37
C VAL A 246 -4.98 -16.81 -12.00
N SER A 247 -4.47 -16.03 -12.96
CA SER A 247 -4.06 -14.65 -12.70
C SER A 247 -5.21 -13.80 -12.19
N PHE A 248 -6.40 -13.89 -12.80
CA PHE A 248 -7.57 -13.14 -12.35
C PHE A 248 -7.91 -13.44 -10.89
N TYR A 249 -8.01 -14.71 -10.49
CA TYR A 249 -8.39 -15.07 -9.12
C TYR A 249 -7.27 -14.80 -8.11
N LEU A 250 -6.01 -14.95 -8.51
CA LEU A 250 -4.88 -14.61 -7.66
C LEU A 250 -4.89 -13.11 -7.32
N ILE A 251 -5.06 -12.26 -8.34
CA ILE A 251 -5.02 -10.80 -8.22
C ILE A 251 -6.27 -10.22 -7.54
N THR A 252 -7.46 -10.77 -7.83
CA THR A 252 -8.72 -10.17 -7.36
C THR A 252 -9.29 -10.84 -6.12
N ALA A 253 -9.22 -12.17 -6.02
CA ALA A 253 -9.86 -12.91 -4.94
C ALA A 253 -8.90 -13.20 -3.78
N TYR A 254 -7.65 -13.56 -4.10
CA TYR A 254 -6.66 -13.96 -3.09
C TYR A 254 -5.91 -12.78 -2.46
N THR A 255 -5.72 -11.68 -3.19
CA THR A 255 -5.04 -10.46 -2.70
C THR A 255 -5.49 -9.99 -1.31
N PRO A 256 -6.80 -9.84 -1.00
CA PRO A 256 -7.19 -9.45 0.35
C PRO A 256 -6.84 -10.49 1.42
N THR A 257 -6.89 -11.79 1.09
CA THR A 257 -6.47 -12.86 2.00
C THR A 257 -4.96 -12.82 2.24
N PHE A 258 -4.16 -12.62 1.19
CA PHE A 258 -2.71 -12.50 1.26
C PHE A 258 -2.26 -11.26 2.03
N GLY A 259 -2.87 -10.11 1.74
CA GLY A 259 -2.61 -8.85 2.44
C GLY A 259 -2.87 -8.94 3.93
N LYS A 260 -3.96 -9.61 4.32
CA LYS A 260 -4.31 -9.82 5.72
C LYS A 260 -3.41 -10.84 6.42
N ASN A 261 -3.31 -12.05 5.87
CA ASN A 261 -2.71 -13.18 6.60
C ASN A 261 -1.18 -13.23 6.50
N GLU A 262 -0.61 -12.88 5.34
CA GLU A 262 0.83 -12.95 5.10
C GLU A 262 1.51 -11.61 5.35
N LEU A 263 0.90 -10.50 4.87
CA LEU A 263 1.48 -9.16 5.01
C LEU A 263 1.06 -8.43 6.29
N GLN A 264 0.13 -8.99 7.07
CA GLN A 264 -0.40 -8.41 8.32
C GLN A 264 -0.92 -6.97 8.15
N LEU A 265 -1.42 -6.64 6.95
CA LEU A 265 -2.07 -5.36 6.65
C LEU A 265 -3.45 -5.31 7.30
N SER A 266 -3.96 -4.09 7.53
CA SER A 266 -5.31 -3.94 8.07
C SER A 266 -6.37 -4.45 7.07
N ASP A 267 -7.52 -4.87 7.59
CA ASP A 267 -8.65 -5.34 6.78
C ASP A 267 -9.14 -4.24 5.81
N LEU A 268 -9.15 -3.00 6.28
CA LEU A 268 -9.53 -1.83 5.50
C LEU A 268 -8.53 -1.56 4.37
N ASP A 269 -7.22 -1.64 4.64
CA ASP A 269 -6.18 -1.43 3.63
C ASP A 269 -6.25 -2.49 2.53
N SER A 270 -6.41 -3.76 2.91
CA SER A 270 -6.49 -4.89 1.96
C SER A 270 -7.72 -4.79 1.05
N LEU A 271 -8.86 -4.35 1.59
CA LEU A 271 -10.09 -4.12 0.83
C LEU A 271 -9.99 -2.90 -0.09
N LEU A 272 -9.37 -1.81 0.36
CA LEU A 272 -9.10 -0.62 -0.47
C LEU A 272 -8.19 -0.95 -1.65
N VAL A 273 -7.11 -1.70 -1.44
CA VAL A 273 -6.24 -2.16 -2.54
C VAL A 273 -7.05 -2.96 -3.57
N THR A 274 -7.89 -3.88 -3.10
CA THR A 274 -8.74 -4.71 -3.97
C THR A 274 -9.72 -3.87 -4.78
N MET A 275 -10.30 -2.81 -4.20
CA MET A 275 -11.14 -1.86 -4.92
C MET A 275 -10.36 -1.09 -6.00
N CYS A 276 -9.16 -0.60 -5.67
CA CYS A 276 -8.31 0.11 -6.63
C CYS A 276 -7.91 -0.79 -7.81
N ILE A 277 -7.57 -2.05 -7.54
CA ILE A 277 -7.28 -3.06 -8.57
C ILE A 277 -8.51 -3.32 -9.42
N GLY A 278 -9.68 -3.53 -8.80
CA GLY A 278 -10.94 -3.73 -9.52
C GLY A 278 -11.27 -2.56 -10.45
N LEU A 279 -11.13 -1.32 -9.96
CA LEU A 279 -11.38 -0.11 -10.76
C LEU A 279 -10.37 0.02 -11.91
N SER A 280 -9.09 -0.26 -11.65
CA SER A 280 -8.05 -0.28 -12.69
C SER A 280 -8.37 -1.31 -13.77
N ASN A 281 -8.69 -2.54 -13.38
CA ASN A 281 -9.02 -3.60 -14.32
C ASN A 281 -10.31 -3.32 -15.10
N PHE A 282 -11.31 -2.69 -14.48
CA PHE A 282 -12.54 -2.27 -15.18
C PHE A 282 -12.24 -1.35 -16.36
N ILE A 283 -11.23 -0.47 -16.23
CA ILE A 283 -10.81 0.45 -17.29
C ILE A 283 -9.91 -0.27 -18.31
N TRP A 284 -8.95 -1.08 -17.86
CA TRP A 284 -7.96 -1.68 -18.74
C TRP A 284 -8.48 -2.86 -19.57
N LEU A 285 -9.42 -3.65 -19.05
CA LEU A 285 -9.96 -4.81 -19.76
C LEU A 285 -10.58 -4.41 -21.12
N PRO A 286 -11.42 -3.35 -21.21
CA PRO A 286 -11.91 -2.88 -22.51
C PRO A 286 -10.86 -2.28 -23.42
N VAL A 287 -9.91 -1.53 -22.87
CA VAL A 287 -8.82 -0.92 -23.65
C VAL A 287 -7.99 -2.03 -24.29
N MET A 288 -7.63 -3.06 -23.52
CA MET A 288 -6.90 -4.23 -24.02
C MET A 288 -7.75 -5.10 -24.95
N GLY A 289 -9.06 -5.17 -24.74
CA GLY A 289 -10.00 -5.79 -25.68
C GLY A 289 -9.98 -5.13 -27.06
N ALA A 290 -10.03 -3.79 -27.11
CA ALA A 290 -9.92 -3.03 -28.35
C ALA A 290 -8.51 -3.11 -28.97
N PHE A 291 -7.47 -3.17 -28.15
CA PHE A 291 -6.09 -3.35 -28.61
C PHE A 291 -5.86 -4.73 -29.22
N SER A 292 -6.45 -5.78 -28.62
CA SER A 292 -6.43 -7.14 -29.17
C SER A 292 -7.11 -7.24 -30.54
N ASP A 293 -8.10 -6.38 -30.82
CA ASP A 293 -8.74 -6.33 -32.14
C ASP A 293 -7.81 -5.74 -33.22
N ARG A 294 -6.76 -4.98 -32.84
CA ARG A 294 -5.79 -4.37 -33.76
C ARG A 294 -4.54 -5.21 -34.00
N ILE A 295 -3.93 -5.74 -32.93
CA ILE A 295 -2.67 -6.49 -33.00
C ILE A 295 -2.89 -8.00 -33.22
N GLY A 296 -4.11 -8.46 -32.95
CA GLY A 296 -4.45 -9.87 -32.93
C GLY A 296 -4.26 -10.49 -31.53
N ARG A 297 -4.92 -11.63 -31.31
CA ARG A 297 -5.07 -12.27 -29.99
C ARG A 297 -3.83 -13.04 -29.55
N LYS A 298 -3.16 -13.71 -30.50
CA LYS A 298 -2.02 -14.59 -30.23
C LYS A 298 -0.79 -13.85 -29.66
N PRO A 299 -0.35 -12.70 -30.22
CA PRO A 299 0.77 -11.94 -29.66
C PRO A 299 0.47 -11.45 -28.24
N LEU A 300 -0.76 -11.01 -28.01
CA LEU A 300 -1.20 -10.49 -26.72
C LEU A 300 -1.19 -11.56 -25.62
N LEU A 301 -1.74 -12.75 -25.92
CA LEU A 301 -1.75 -13.88 -24.97
C LEU A 301 -0.33 -14.39 -24.65
N LEU A 302 0.54 -14.48 -25.65
CA LEU A 302 1.94 -14.89 -25.44
C LEU A 302 2.73 -13.84 -24.65
N GLY A 303 2.56 -12.56 -24.97
CA GLY A 303 3.19 -11.46 -24.26
C GLY A 303 2.76 -11.40 -22.80
N ALA A 304 1.46 -11.48 -22.51
CA ALA A 304 0.94 -11.48 -21.14
C ALA A 304 1.43 -12.70 -20.34
N SER A 305 1.46 -13.89 -20.95
CA SER A 305 1.94 -15.11 -20.29
C SER A 305 3.44 -15.05 -19.99
N ALA A 306 4.26 -14.54 -20.92
CA ALA A 306 5.69 -14.35 -20.72
C ALA A 306 5.97 -13.31 -19.64
N LEU A 307 5.24 -12.18 -19.66
CA LEU A 307 5.37 -11.13 -18.65
C LEU A 307 5.08 -11.70 -17.25
N ALA A 308 3.95 -12.37 -17.08
CA ALA A 308 3.56 -12.94 -15.80
C ALA A 308 4.56 -13.99 -15.29
N LEU A 309 5.09 -14.85 -16.17
CA LEU A 309 6.12 -15.82 -15.80
C LEU A 309 7.40 -15.14 -15.28
N LEU A 310 7.79 -14.03 -15.91
CA LEU A 310 8.99 -13.28 -15.55
C LEU A 310 8.81 -12.37 -14.34
N THR A 311 7.59 -11.90 -14.05
CA THR A 311 7.31 -10.91 -12.99
C THR A 311 6.76 -11.51 -11.70
N ALA A 312 6.09 -12.68 -11.74
CA ALA A 312 5.39 -13.22 -10.56
C ALA A 312 6.32 -13.48 -9.36
N TYR A 313 7.41 -14.23 -9.54
CA TYR A 313 8.33 -14.55 -8.44
C TYR A 313 9.05 -13.31 -7.87
N PRO A 314 9.64 -12.43 -8.71
CA PRO A 314 10.27 -11.20 -8.22
C PRO A 314 9.31 -10.29 -7.47
N ALA A 315 8.09 -10.11 -7.98
CA ALA A 315 7.09 -9.24 -7.38
C ALA A 315 6.65 -9.72 -5.99
N LEU A 316 6.34 -11.01 -5.85
CA LEU A 316 6.00 -11.62 -4.56
C LEU A 316 7.18 -11.57 -3.58
N SER A 317 8.41 -11.80 -4.05
CA SER A 317 9.60 -11.76 -3.18
C SER A 317 9.90 -10.37 -2.61
N TRP A 318 9.58 -9.30 -3.35
CA TRP A 318 9.72 -7.92 -2.87
C TRP A 318 8.62 -7.57 -1.87
N LEU A 319 7.38 -7.95 -2.19
CA LEU A 319 6.22 -7.70 -1.36
C LEU A 319 6.35 -8.33 0.05
N VAL A 320 6.98 -9.50 0.15
CA VAL A 320 7.27 -10.16 1.43
C VAL A 320 8.42 -9.48 2.20
N ARG A 321 9.38 -8.84 1.51
CA ARG A 321 10.50 -8.15 2.17
C ARG A 321 10.13 -6.78 2.75
N GLU A 322 9.23 -6.05 2.07
CA GLU A 322 8.75 -4.74 2.52
C GLU A 322 7.22 -4.66 2.45
N PRO A 323 6.50 -5.24 3.43
CA PRO A 323 5.04 -5.23 3.46
C PRO A 323 4.52 -3.79 3.57
N SER A 324 3.79 -3.33 2.56
CA SER A 324 3.16 -2.01 2.58
C SER A 324 1.95 -1.95 1.65
N PHE A 325 0.97 -1.09 1.96
CA PHE A 325 -0.17 -0.80 1.09
C PHE A 325 0.29 -0.38 -0.33
N ALA A 326 1.29 0.50 -0.40
CA ALA A 326 1.87 0.97 -1.65
C ALA A 326 2.63 -0.14 -2.41
N GLY A 327 3.23 -1.09 -1.69
CA GLY A 327 3.87 -2.27 -2.28
C GLY A 327 2.86 -3.23 -2.88
N LEU A 328 1.76 -3.52 -2.17
CA LEU A 328 0.68 -4.40 -2.65
C LEU A 328 -0.06 -3.80 -3.85
N LEU A 329 -0.44 -2.52 -3.77
CA LEU A 329 -1.05 -1.80 -4.88
C LEU A 329 -0.08 -1.61 -6.04
N GLY A 330 1.19 -1.42 -5.72
CA GLY A 330 2.27 -1.23 -6.66
C GLY A 330 2.56 -2.47 -7.50
N VAL A 331 2.81 -3.62 -6.87
CA VAL A 331 3.08 -4.90 -7.54
C VAL A 331 2.05 -5.19 -8.64
N GLU A 332 0.80 -4.79 -8.41
CA GLU A 332 -0.33 -4.98 -9.33
C GLU A 332 -0.42 -3.91 -10.45
N LEU A 333 0.39 -2.83 -10.40
CA LEU A 333 0.36 -1.69 -11.34
C LEU A 333 1.70 -1.37 -12.05
N PHE A 334 2.80 -2.07 -11.73
CA PHE A 334 4.16 -1.81 -12.25
C PHE A 334 4.59 -2.72 -13.42
N GLU A 335 5.49 -2.20 -14.30
CA GLU A 335 6.29 -3.01 -15.24
C GLU A 335 7.76 -3.11 -14.76
N ARG A 336 8.41 -4.26 -14.96
CA ARG A 336 9.84 -4.45 -14.61
C ARG A 336 10.77 -4.27 -15.81
N LEU A 337 11.86 -3.53 -15.59
CA LEU A 337 13.01 -3.40 -16.51
C LEU A 337 14.24 -4.19 -15.97
N PRO A 338 15.27 -4.44 -16.80
CA PRO A 338 16.44 -5.26 -16.42
C PRO A 338 17.26 -4.77 -15.21
N ARG A 339 17.08 -3.51 -14.76
CA ARG A 339 17.78 -2.92 -13.60
C ARG A 339 16.85 -2.29 -12.56
N GLY A 340 15.56 -2.65 -12.54
CA GLY A 340 14.61 -2.11 -11.56
C GLY A 340 13.16 -2.17 -12.00
N MET A 341 12.25 -1.74 -11.14
CA MET A 341 10.82 -1.56 -11.47
C MET A 341 10.58 -0.08 -11.75
N ARG A 342 9.74 0.26 -12.74
CA ARG A 342 9.29 1.64 -12.97
C ARG A 342 7.78 1.67 -13.05
N ALA A 343 7.15 2.64 -12.38
CA ALA A 343 5.73 2.88 -12.58
C ALA A 343 5.50 3.26 -14.03
N THR A 344 4.41 2.79 -14.60
CA THR A 344 3.93 3.38 -15.85
C THR A 344 3.68 4.88 -15.61
N PRO A 345 3.69 5.74 -16.64
CA PRO A 345 3.41 7.17 -16.46
C PRO A 345 2.08 7.44 -15.72
N PHE A 346 1.12 6.52 -15.87
CA PHE A 346 -0.14 6.50 -15.13
C PHE A 346 0.03 6.07 -13.67
N GLY A 347 0.84 5.04 -13.40
CA GLY A 347 1.21 4.61 -12.06
C GLY A 347 1.96 5.70 -11.27
N GLU A 348 2.86 6.45 -11.90
CA GLU A 348 3.61 7.54 -11.24
C GLU A 348 2.66 8.67 -10.85
N THR A 349 1.75 9.04 -11.75
CA THR A 349 0.73 10.07 -11.51
C THR A 349 -0.23 9.63 -10.40
N LEU A 350 -0.67 8.36 -10.41
CA LEU A 350 -1.57 7.83 -9.39
C LEU A 350 -0.89 7.69 -8.02
N ILE A 351 0.38 7.28 -7.98
CA ILE A 351 1.20 7.22 -6.75
C ILE A 351 1.38 8.63 -6.18
N TYR A 352 1.62 9.62 -7.02
CA TYR A 352 1.76 11.01 -6.62
C TYR A 352 0.47 11.55 -5.96
N TYR A 353 -0.68 11.45 -6.64
CA TYR A 353 -1.94 11.94 -6.09
C TYR A 353 -2.44 11.10 -4.90
N SER A 354 -2.23 9.78 -4.90
CA SER A 354 -2.61 8.94 -3.76
C SER A 354 -1.81 9.30 -2.51
N ARG A 355 -0.48 9.51 -2.62
CA ARG A 355 0.34 9.95 -1.48
C ARG A 355 -0.16 11.29 -0.92
N MET A 356 -0.50 12.24 -1.77
CA MET A 356 -1.05 13.53 -1.33
C MET A 356 -2.40 13.38 -0.63
N ILE A 357 -3.33 12.65 -1.23
CA ILE A 357 -4.69 12.46 -0.69
C ILE A 357 -4.66 11.69 0.63
N PHE A 358 -3.85 10.62 0.72
CA PHE A 358 -3.75 9.84 1.95
C PHE A 358 -3.02 10.60 3.07
N ALA A 359 -2.01 11.41 2.74
CA ALA A 359 -1.35 12.27 3.72
C ALA A 359 -2.30 13.36 4.24
N GLU A 360 -3.09 13.99 3.37
CA GLU A 360 -4.11 14.97 3.79
C GLU A 360 -5.22 14.33 4.61
N LEU A 361 -5.76 13.19 4.20
CA LEU A 361 -6.84 12.52 4.95
C LEU A 361 -6.37 12.01 6.31
N SER A 362 -5.13 11.49 6.38
CA SER A 362 -4.54 11.04 7.64
C SER A 362 -4.25 12.22 8.54
N GLY A 363 -3.69 13.31 8.00
CA GLY A 363 -3.46 14.56 8.72
C GLY A 363 -4.77 15.18 9.24
N MET A 364 -5.80 15.24 8.40
CA MET A 364 -7.13 15.75 8.78
C MET A 364 -7.77 14.87 9.86
N ARG A 365 -7.67 13.54 9.76
CA ARG A 365 -8.18 12.63 10.79
C ARG A 365 -7.45 12.82 12.12
N GLU A 366 -6.12 12.88 12.09
CA GLU A 366 -5.32 13.12 13.28
C GLU A 366 -5.66 14.48 13.90
N GLU A 367 -5.87 15.50 13.09
CA GLU A 367 -6.26 16.84 13.54
C GLU A 367 -7.68 16.87 14.11
N LEU A 368 -8.65 16.19 13.49
CA LEU A 368 -10.01 16.08 14.02
C LEU A 368 -10.05 15.32 15.36
N VAL A 369 -9.30 14.21 15.48
CA VAL A 369 -9.18 13.44 16.73
C VAL A 369 -8.46 14.26 17.80
N ALA A 370 -7.45 15.05 17.41
CA ALA A 370 -6.73 15.95 18.29
C ALA A 370 -7.66 17.07 18.81
N LEU A 371 -8.45 17.69 17.93
CA LEU A 371 -9.44 18.72 18.28
C LEU A 371 -10.55 18.17 19.19
N GLU A 372 -11.05 16.97 18.92
CA GLU A 372 -12.13 16.35 19.68
C GLU A 372 -11.68 15.92 21.11
N SER A 373 -10.38 15.66 21.30
CA SER A 373 -9.80 15.27 22.58
C SER A 373 -9.08 16.39 23.35
N GLY A 374 -9.06 17.60 22.80
CA GLY A 374 -8.29 18.73 23.33
C GLY A 374 -6.78 18.45 23.38
N ASN A 375 -6.28 17.66 22.44
CA ASN A 375 -4.88 17.28 22.29
C ASN A 375 -4.27 17.99 21.08
N LEU A 376 -2.96 18.23 21.10
CA LEU A 376 -2.28 18.92 20.00
C LEU A 376 -1.83 18.00 18.86
N GLY A 377 -1.95 16.68 19.01
CA GLY A 377 -1.51 15.69 18.00
C GLY A 377 -0.06 15.24 18.19
N ARG A 378 0.65 14.98 17.08
CA ARG A 378 2.06 14.55 17.04
C ARG A 378 2.90 15.57 16.25
N VAL A 379 4.18 15.73 16.66
CA VAL A 379 5.20 16.44 15.87
C VAL A 379 6.46 15.59 15.74
N THR A 380 7.04 15.55 14.53
CA THR A 380 8.29 14.87 14.22
C THR A 380 9.37 15.90 13.91
N VAL A 381 10.41 15.93 14.74
CA VAL A 381 11.44 16.97 14.75
C VAL A 381 12.80 16.37 14.42
N GLY A 382 13.47 16.93 13.41
CA GLY A 382 14.89 16.69 13.19
C GLY A 382 15.73 17.73 13.94
N ALA A 383 16.84 17.33 14.56
CA ALA A 383 17.78 18.29 15.12
C ALA A 383 19.23 17.86 14.94
N ILE A 384 20.10 18.80 14.60
CA ILE A 384 21.55 18.53 14.60
C ILE A 384 22.06 18.27 16.02
N PRO A 385 23.09 17.43 16.20
CA PRO A 385 23.56 16.99 17.52
C PRO A 385 23.77 18.12 18.55
N ALA A 386 24.36 19.25 18.14
CA ALA A 386 24.65 20.38 19.03
C ALA A 386 23.39 21.07 19.59
N LEU A 387 22.35 21.20 18.75
CA LEU A 387 21.06 21.78 19.16
C LEU A 387 20.20 20.76 19.90
N ALA A 388 20.36 19.46 19.60
CA ALA A 388 19.66 18.39 20.29
C ALA A 388 20.00 18.37 21.79
N SER A 389 21.28 18.52 22.14
CA SER A 389 21.76 18.52 23.54
C SER A 389 21.40 19.76 24.34
N SER A 390 21.07 20.87 23.68
CA SER A 390 20.87 22.18 24.30
C SER A 390 19.43 22.68 24.10
N LEU A 391 19.22 23.50 23.07
CA LEU A 391 17.97 24.20 22.76
C LEU A 391 16.78 23.25 22.69
N LEU A 392 16.89 22.14 21.95
CA LEU A 392 15.80 21.19 21.80
C LEU A 392 15.40 20.55 23.13
N THR A 393 16.37 20.17 23.96
CA THR A 393 16.11 19.55 25.27
C THR A 393 15.33 20.51 26.18
N ARG A 394 15.71 21.80 26.21
CA ARG A 394 14.99 22.84 26.96
C ARG A 394 13.57 23.04 26.40
N THR A 395 13.43 23.12 25.08
CA THR A 395 12.13 23.25 24.41
C THR A 395 11.21 22.08 24.75
N ILE A 396 11.70 20.84 24.70
CA ILE A 396 10.91 19.65 25.04
C ILE A 396 10.46 19.70 26.50
N ALA A 397 11.35 20.07 27.43
CA ALA A 397 11.01 20.17 28.84
C ALA A 397 9.86 21.17 29.07
N THR A 398 9.94 22.36 28.47
CA THR A 398 8.90 23.40 28.55
C THR A 398 7.59 22.96 27.87
N LEU A 399 7.68 22.31 26.71
CA LEU A 399 6.51 21.80 25.99
C LEU A 399 5.80 20.68 26.75
N LYS A 400 6.54 19.78 27.38
CA LYS A 400 5.93 18.67 28.14
C LYS A 400 5.29 19.13 29.44
N GLN A 401 5.75 20.23 30.03
CA GLN A 401 5.09 20.86 31.17
C GLN A 401 3.76 21.51 30.77
N SER A 402 3.74 22.24 29.65
CA SER A 402 2.54 22.94 29.16
C SER A 402 1.56 22.01 28.43
N HIS A 403 2.05 20.99 27.74
CA HIS A 403 1.29 20.07 26.89
C HIS A 403 1.74 18.61 27.11
N PRO A 404 1.36 17.97 28.24
CA PRO A 404 1.83 16.63 28.60
C PRO A 404 1.48 15.55 27.57
N ARG A 405 0.35 15.72 26.88
CA ARG A 405 -0.21 14.77 25.91
C ARG A 405 0.30 14.96 24.47
N LEU A 406 1.12 15.97 24.19
CA LEU A 406 1.74 16.17 22.87
C LEU A 406 2.70 15.02 22.56
N SER A 407 2.48 14.27 21.48
CA SER A 407 3.42 13.23 21.06
C SER A 407 4.57 13.84 20.25
N MET A 408 5.81 13.45 20.55
CA MET A 408 7.01 14.01 19.90
C MET A 408 7.92 12.88 19.45
N SER A 409 8.38 12.94 18.20
CA SER A 409 9.37 12.02 17.64
C SER A 409 10.61 12.82 17.27
N ILE A 410 11.79 12.41 17.74
CA ILE A 410 13.02 13.18 17.60
C ILE A 410 14.03 12.36 16.82
N GLN A 411 14.55 12.92 15.74
CA GLN A 411 15.65 12.36 14.96
C GLN A 411 16.87 13.28 15.07
N VAL A 412 18.01 12.70 15.46
CA VAL A 412 19.27 13.44 15.57
C VAL A 412 20.22 12.96 14.49
N ASP A 413 20.58 13.86 13.57
CA ASP A 413 21.44 13.54 12.44
C ASP A 413 22.10 14.81 11.85
N THR A 414 22.89 14.67 10.80
CA THR A 414 23.50 15.80 10.09
C THR A 414 22.48 16.58 9.27
N SER A 415 22.75 17.87 9.01
CA SER A 415 21.79 18.76 8.34
C SER A 415 21.39 18.29 6.94
N ASP A 416 22.30 17.66 6.19
CA ASP A 416 22.04 17.07 4.88
C ASP A 416 21.02 15.93 4.95
N VAL A 417 21.19 14.99 5.89
CA VAL A 417 20.24 13.90 6.11
C VAL A 417 18.88 14.44 6.57
N LEU A 418 18.88 15.37 7.52
CA LEU A 418 17.65 15.94 8.07
C LEU A 418 16.88 16.79 7.05
N VAL A 419 17.56 17.61 6.24
CA VAL A 419 16.89 18.42 5.21
C VAL A 419 16.35 17.52 4.09
N GLN A 420 17.06 16.44 3.73
CA GLN A 420 16.54 15.45 2.79
C GLN A 420 15.30 14.75 3.35
N ALA A 421 15.30 14.34 4.62
CA ALA A 421 14.15 13.74 5.28
C ALA A 421 12.96 14.71 5.38
N LEU A 422 13.21 16.00 5.62
CA LEU A 422 12.20 17.06 5.58
C LEU A 422 11.58 17.20 4.19
N GLN A 423 12.40 17.20 3.12
CA GLN A 423 11.92 17.28 1.73
C GLN A 423 11.10 16.04 1.31
N GLN A 424 11.35 14.89 1.95
CA GLN A 424 10.61 13.64 1.75
C GLN A 424 9.39 13.50 2.68
N ASP A 425 9.00 14.57 3.38
CA ASP A 425 7.89 14.62 4.34
C ASP A 425 8.00 13.62 5.51
N GLN A 426 9.22 13.16 5.84
CA GLN A 426 9.47 12.29 7.00
C GLN A 426 9.60 13.09 8.30
N LEU A 427 9.96 14.37 8.21
CA LEU A 427 10.07 15.30 9.33
C LEU A 427 9.10 16.46 9.11
N ASP A 428 8.58 17.04 10.19
CA ASP A 428 7.70 18.22 10.12
C ASP A 428 8.52 19.52 10.14
N VAL A 429 9.59 19.52 10.94
CA VAL A 429 10.48 20.66 11.15
C VAL A 429 11.88 20.19 11.49
N VAL A 430 12.88 20.95 11.06
CA VAL A 430 14.29 20.69 11.36
C VAL A 430 14.89 21.87 12.11
N LEU A 431 15.52 21.62 13.26
CA LEU A 431 16.49 22.52 13.88
C LEU A 431 17.88 22.20 13.34
N GLY A 432 18.35 23.00 12.40
CA GLY A 432 19.60 22.72 11.72
C GLY A 432 20.09 23.88 10.87
N ARG A 433 20.95 23.54 9.92
CA ARG A 433 21.55 24.48 8.97
C ARG A 433 21.11 24.10 7.56
N ILE A 434 21.06 25.05 6.65
CA ILE A 434 20.90 24.72 5.22
C ILE A 434 22.26 24.20 4.70
N PRO A 435 22.34 22.96 4.21
CA PRO A 435 23.56 22.43 3.61
C PRO A 435 23.95 23.23 2.36
N SER A 436 25.26 23.42 2.14
CA SER A 436 25.78 24.05 0.93
C SER A 436 25.39 23.23 -0.31
N GLY A 437 24.64 23.83 -1.24
CA GLY A 437 24.16 23.18 -2.46
C GLY A 437 22.77 22.54 -2.36
N ALA A 438 22.09 22.62 -1.20
CA ALA A 438 20.69 22.21 -1.09
C ALA A 438 19.78 23.12 -1.93
N ARG A 439 18.76 22.55 -2.59
CA ARG A 439 17.70 23.34 -3.25
C ARG A 439 16.84 24.01 -2.18
N THR A 440 16.86 25.34 -2.14
CA THR A 440 16.17 26.15 -1.12
C THR A 440 14.79 26.65 -1.56
N ASP A 441 14.42 26.50 -2.83
CA ASP A 441 13.16 27.05 -3.38
C ASP A 441 11.92 26.59 -2.60
N ASP A 442 11.92 25.33 -2.16
CA ASP A 442 10.82 24.69 -1.43
C ASP A 442 10.95 24.79 0.10
N LEU A 443 12.00 25.43 0.62
CA LEU A 443 12.30 25.55 2.04
C LEU A 443 12.08 26.97 2.55
N VAL A 444 11.68 27.05 3.81
CA VAL A 444 11.63 28.29 4.60
C VAL A 444 12.61 28.13 5.75
N PHE A 445 13.55 29.06 5.86
CA PHE A 445 14.54 29.09 6.91
C PHE A 445 14.32 30.29 7.81
N ASP A 446 14.10 30.02 9.08
CA ASP A 446 13.97 31.03 10.13
C ASP A 446 15.20 30.96 11.03
N SER A 447 16.05 31.99 10.92
CA SER A 447 17.36 32.03 11.56
C SER A 447 17.23 32.29 13.07
N LEU A 448 17.81 31.40 13.88
CA LEU A 448 17.77 31.50 15.35
C LEU A 448 19.07 32.03 15.96
N GLY A 449 20.21 31.81 15.31
CA GLY A 449 21.51 32.29 15.80
C GLY A 449 22.71 31.64 15.13
N GLU A 450 23.90 31.93 15.65
CA GLU A 450 25.18 31.38 15.22
C GLU A 450 25.79 30.51 16.34
N GLU A 451 26.65 29.55 15.99
CA GLU A 451 27.45 28.79 16.96
C GLU A 451 28.93 29.10 16.78
N GLU A 452 29.61 29.35 17.89
CA GLU A 452 31.07 29.45 17.92
C GLU A 452 31.68 28.06 18.13
N LEU A 453 32.69 27.70 17.32
CA LEU A 453 33.45 26.48 17.51
C LEU A 453 34.60 26.69 18.48
N CYS A 454 34.85 25.70 19.32
CA CYS A 454 35.98 25.69 20.23
C CYS A 454 36.79 24.40 20.10
N VAL A 455 38.08 24.50 20.38
CA VAL A 455 38.99 23.36 20.46
C VAL A 455 39.06 22.92 21.93
N VAL A 456 38.86 21.62 22.17
CA VAL A 456 38.63 21.07 23.51
C VAL A 456 39.55 19.88 23.74
N VAL A 457 40.07 19.78 24.95
CA VAL A 457 40.86 18.65 25.47
C VAL A 457 40.30 18.19 26.81
N GLY A 458 40.72 17.03 27.30
CA GLY A 458 40.48 16.62 28.69
C GLY A 458 41.13 17.58 29.68
N ALA A 459 40.53 17.77 30.86
CA ALA A 459 41.08 18.64 31.91
C ALA A 459 42.45 18.18 32.42
N GLN A 460 42.76 16.88 32.28
CA GLN A 460 44.06 16.30 32.64
C GLN A 460 45.09 16.39 31.50
N ASN A 461 44.69 16.83 30.31
CA ASN A 461 45.60 16.95 29.17
C ASN A 461 46.66 18.03 29.46
N PRO A 462 47.95 17.81 29.12
CA PRO A 462 49.02 18.79 29.33
C PRO A 462 48.74 20.18 28.75
N LEU A 463 47.97 20.24 27.66
CA LEU A 463 47.63 21.49 26.97
C LEU A 463 46.53 22.30 27.65
N SER A 464 45.84 21.74 28.66
CA SER A 464 44.75 22.41 29.39
C SER A 464 45.17 23.72 30.07
N GLN A 465 46.46 23.86 30.41
CA GLN A 465 47.02 25.05 31.08
C GLN A 465 47.85 25.94 30.13
N ALA A 466 47.93 25.59 28.84
CA ALA A 466 48.74 26.32 27.87
C ALA A 466 48.11 27.69 27.55
N ARG A 467 48.89 28.77 27.68
CA ARG A 467 48.45 30.14 27.35
C ARG A 467 48.70 30.53 25.89
N LYS A 468 49.66 29.85 25.25
CA LYS A 468 49.98 29.96 23.83
C LYS A 468 50.19 28.55 23.32
N LEU A 469 49.68 28.29 22.12
CA LEU A 469 49.74 26.99 21.47
C LEU A 469 50.37 27.19 20.09
N ASP A 470 51.31 26.31 19.74
CA ASP A 470 51.88 26.26 18.41
C ASP A 470 51.10 25.26 17.53
N TRP A 471 50.83 25.65 16.29
CA TRP A 471 50.10 24.79 15.36
C TRP A 471 50.91 23.54 14.96
N GLY A 472 52.25 23.61 15.03
CA GLY A 472 53.12 22.46 14.81
C GLY A 472 52.95 21.39 15.90
N GLU A 473 52.96 21.80 17.16
CA GLU A 473 52.69 20.89 18.30
C GLU A 473 51.29 20.27 18.22
N LEU A 474 50.29 21.06 17.79
CA LEU A 474 48.93 20.57 17.62
C LEU A 474 48.80 19.56 16.47
N GLN A 475 49.63 19.65 15.42
CA GLN A 475 49.61 18.74 14.29
C GLN A 475 50.00 17.30 14.68
N GLU A 476 50.90 17.16 15.65
CA GLU A 476 51.41 15.85 16.10
C GLU A 476 50.39 15.07 16.95
N LEU A 477 49.38 15.75 17.48
CA LEU A 477 48.35 15.14 18.31
C LEU A 477 47.33 14.35 17.48
N THR A 478 46.64 13.43 18.15
CA THR A 478 45.50 12.72 17.54
C THR A 478 44.23 13.58 17.67
N TRP A 479 43.64 13.93 16.53
CA TRP A 479 42.46 14.77 16.44
C TRP A 479 41.18 13.96 16.32
N VAL A 480 40.18 14.27 17.15
CA VAL A 480 38.81 13.75 17.02
C VAL A 480 37.97 14.76 16.24
N LEU A 481 37.61 14.42 15.00
CA LEU A 481 36.94 15.32 14.05
C LEU A 481 35.66 14.69 13.48
N GLN A 482 34.82 15.53 12.87
CA GLN A 482 33.70 15.03 12.07
C GLN A 482 34.17 14.53 10.70
N GLN A 483 33.40 13.60 10.12
CA GLN A 483 33.61 13.07 8.77
C GLN A 483 33.54 14.17 7.70
N HIS A 484 34.24 13.98 6.58
CA HIS A 484 34.18 14.86 5.42
C HIS A 484 33.14 14.37 4.40
N PRO A 485 32.25 15.23 3.84
CA PRO A 485 32.18 16.69 4.04
C PRO A 485 31.38 17.09 5.30
N SER A 486 31.96 17.97 6.12
CA SER A 486 31.26 18.65 7.24
C SER A 486 31.70 20.12 7.32
N PRO A 487 30.81 21.07 7.62
CA PRO A 487 31.19 22.48 7.84
C PRO A 487 32.24 22.65 8.93
N MET A 488 32.13 21.86 10.02
CA MET A 488 33.13 21.86 11.09
C MET A 488 34.47 21.38 10.55
N ARG A 489 34.48 20.29 9.77
CA ARG A 489 35.71 19.76 9.17
C ARG A 489 36.35 20.77 8.20
N GLY A 490 35.55 21.52 7.45
CA GLY A 490 36.03 22.59 6.57
C GLY A 490 36.75 23.70 7.33
N ILE A 491 36.20 24.14 8.47
CA ILE A 491 36.82 25.19 9.30
C ILE A 491 38.16 24.72 9.88
N VAL A 492 38.26 23.45 10.31
CA VAL A 492 39.53 22.89 10.80
C VAL A 492 40.58 22.85 9.70
N ASN A 493 40.20 22.32 8.53
CA ASN A 493 41.11 22.25 7.40
C ASN A 493 41.59 23.64 6.98
N GLN A 494 40.70 24.64 7.01
CA GLN A 494 41.03 26.04 6.73
C GLN A 494 41.98 26.63 7.79
N ALA A 495 41.79 26.30 9.07
CA ALA A 495 42.67 26.78 10.14
C ALA A 495 44.10 26.26 10.00
N PHE A 496 44.29 24.96 9.72
CA PHE A 496 45.61 24.38 9.43
C PHE A 496 46.23 24.97 8.16
N HIS A 497 45.43 25.13 7.10
CA HIS A 497 45.88 25.76 5.87
C HIS A 497 46.34 27.22 6.10
N ASN A 498 45.58 28.01 6.88
CA ASN A 498 45.95 29.38 7.23
C ASN A 498 47.23 29.44 8.08
N ALA A 499 47.46 28.45 8.93
CA ALA A 499 48.70 28.29 9.70
C ALA A 499 49.89 27.83 8.83
N ARG A 500 49.67 27.47 7.55
CA ARG A 500 50.66 26.90 6.62
C ARG A 500 51.28 25.59 7.14
N ILE A 501 50.46 24.78 7.79
CA ILE A 501 50.84 23.47 8.32
C ILE A 501 49.95 22.40 7.67
N ASP A 502 50.51 21.23 7.41
CA ASP A 502 49.75 20.10 6.88
C ASP A 502 48.70 19.62 7.90
N LEU A 503 47.68 18.93 7.41
CA LEU A 503 46.66 18.34 8.28
C LEU A 503 47.30 17.32 9.24
N PRO A 504 46.72 17.12 10.44
CA PRO A 504 47.20 16.12 11.39
C PRO A 504 47.16 14.72 10.77
N SER A 505 48.21 13.95 11.00
CA SER A 505 48.38 12.61 10.42
C SER A 505 47.51 11.55 11.12
N SER A 506 47.13 11.80 12.39
CA SER A 506 46.30 10.90 13.20
C SER A 506 44.94 11.54 13.47
N ILE A 507 43.89 10.92 12.92
CA ILE A 507 42.51 11.43 13.02
C ILE A 507 41.55 10.30 13.37
N VAL A 508 40.72 10.53 14.39
CA VAL A 508 39.56 9.72 14.73
C VAL A 508 38.31 10.44 14.26
N GLU A 509 37.52 9.80 13.39
CA GLU A 509 36.30 10.42 12.85
C GLU A 509 35.04 9.95 13.56
N THR A 510 34.20 10.89 14.02
CA THR A 510 32.91 10.59 14.65
C THR A 510 31.91 11.72 14.44
N THR A 511 30.64 11.37 14.20
CA THR A 511 29.50 12.32 14.21
C THR A 511 28.89 12.44 15.61
N SER A 512 29.22 11.54 16.52
CA SER A 512 28.73 11.52 17.90
C SER A 512 29.54 12.47 18.79
N ILE A 513 28.89 13.53 19.25
CA ILE A 513 29.42 14.45 20.27
C ILE A 513 29.74 13.69 21.57
N MET A 514 28.89 12.74 21.98
CA MET A 514 29.12 11.99 23.22
C MET A 514 30.40 11.15 23.14
N THR A 515 30.66 10.55 21.97
CA THR A 515 31.90 9.80 21.72
C THR A 515 33.11 10.73 21.76
N LEU A 516 33.01 11.92 21.13
CA LEU A 516 34.05 12.94 21.21
C LEU A 516 34.34 13.34 22.66
N LEU A 517 33.34 13.75 23.43
CA LEU A 517 33.52 14.16 24.83
C LEU A 517 34.09 13.03 25.70
N SER A 518 33.70 11.79 25.46
CA SER A 518 34.19 10.62 26.21
C SER A 518 35.65 10.30 25.88
N LEU A 519 36.04 10.38 24.60
CA LEU A 519 37.43 10.19 24.18
C LEU A 519 38.34 11.24 24.79
N LEU A 520 37.93 12.51 24.76
CA LEU A 520 38.72 13.61 25.35
C LEU A 520 38.94 13.46 26.86
N GLN A 521 37.99 12.85 27.58
CA GLN A 521 38.13 12.61 29.02
C GLN A 521 39.05 11.44 29.36
N GLN A 522 39.21 10.48 28.46
CA GLN A 522 39.94 9.23 28.70
C GLN A 522 41.32 9.18 28.04
N THR A 523 41.63 10.15 27.18
CA THR A 523 42.83 10.15 26.34
C THR A 523 43.42 11.54 26.22
N ASP A 524 44.65 11.62 25.70
CA ASP A 524 45.31 12.90 25.40
C ASP A 524 44.93 13.47 24.02
N MET A 525 43.82 13.00 23.44
CA MET A 525 43.32 13.50 22.16
C MET A 525 42.77 14.91 22.25
N ILE A 526 42.67 15.57 21.10
CA ILE A 526 42.12 16.92 20.94
C ILE A 526 40.89 16.88 20.04
N GLY A 527 39.87 17.66 20.34
CA GLY A 527 38.59 17.62 19.63
C GLY A 527 38.02 18.99 19.35
N ILE A 528 37.05 19.05 18.43
CA ILE A 528 36.33 20.27 18.08
C ILE A 528 34.84 20.08 18.23
N THR A 529 34.19 21.05 18.88
CA THR A 529 32.75 21.07 19.10
C THR A 529 32.26 22.51 19.29
N PRO A 530 30.96 22.80 19.07
CA PRO A 530 30.39 24.08 19.45
C PRO A 530 30.59 24.38 20.94
N ARG A 531 30.84 25.65 21.28
CA ARG A 531 31.04 26.11 22.66
C ARG A 531 29.82 25.81 23.55
N SER A 532 28.61 25.97 22.99
CA SER A 532 27.33 25.66 23.63
C SER A 532 27.27 24.24 24.19
N VAL A 533 27.84 23.26 23.47
CA VAL A 533 27.89 21.86 23.88
C VAL A 533 28.69 21.69 25.17
N ILE A 534 29.80 22.42 25.32
CA ILE A 534 30.64 22.36 26.53
C ILE A 534 29.98 23.09 27.69
N GLU A 535 29.37 24.25 27.43
CA GLU A 535 28.71 25.06 28.46
C GLU A 535 27.53 24.32 29.11
N ASP A 536 26.76 23.58 28.30
CA ASP A 536 25.62 22.77 28.73
C ASP A 536 26.02 21.36 29.20
N TYR A 537 27.28 20.94 29.02
CA TYR A 537 27.73 19.60 29.45
C TYR A 537 27.87 19.51 30.97
N PRO A 538 27.20 18.56 31.65
CA PRO A 538 27.32 18.41 33.12
C PRO A 538 28.76 18.18 33.60
N GLY A 539 29.55 17.47 32.78
CA GLY A 539 30.96 17.18 33.05
C GLY A 539 31.93 18.26 32.58
N LYS A 540 31.51 19.51 32.34
CA LYS A 540 32.38 20.56 31.76
C LYS A 540 33.69 20.81 32.52
N HIS A 541 33.72 20.52 33.83
CA HIS A 541 34.92 20.61 34.67
C HIS A 541 35.98 19.54 34.35
N LEU A 542 35.61 18.50 33.60
CA LEU A 542 36.50 17.43 33.12
C LEU A 542 37.10 17.76 31.74
N LEU A 543 36.79 18.93 31.20
CA LEU A 543 37.24 19.39 29.88
C LEU A 543 37.87 20.77 30.02
N ALA A 544 38.78 21.10 29.11
CA ALA A 544 39.39 22.41 29.00
C ALA A 544 39.26 22.92 27.56
N ILE A 545 38.79 24.16 27.40
CA ILE A 545 38.76 24.85 26.11
C ILE A 545 40.11 25.52 25.90
N LEU A 546 40.76 25.19 24.79
CA LEU A 546 42.04 25.78 24.40
C LEU A 546 41.84 27.21 23.87
N PRO A 547 42.80 28.13 24.08
CA PRO A 547 42.74 29.51 23.59
C PRO A 547 43.02 29.61 22.07
N ILE A 548 42.28 28.84 21.26
CA ILE A 548 42.35 28.83 19.80
C ILE A 548 41.05 29.40 19.24
N GLN A 549 41.17 30.42 18.39
CA GLN A 549 40.04 31.03 17.71
C GLN A 549 39.96 30.48 16.27
N LEU A 550 38.83 29.88 15.91
CA LEU A 550 38.61 29.28 14.61
C LEU A 550 37.81 30.23 13.71
N GLU A 551 38.36 30.56 12.53
CA GLU A 551 37.71 31.36 11.49
C GLU A 551 37.69 30.61 10.15
N PRO A 552 36.58 30.67 9.37
CA PRO A 552 35.35 31.43 9.60
C PRO A 552 34.41 30.77 10.63
N ARG A 553 33.40 31.52 11.11
CA ARG A 553 32.33 30.99 11.97
C ARG A 553 31.42 30.02 11.19
N LEU A 554 30.73 29.15 11.93
CA LEU A 554 29.72 28.28 11.34
C LEU A 554 28.56 29.10 10.75
N PRO A 555 27.94 28.62 9.65
CA PRO A 555 26.69 29.19 9.15
C PRO A 555 25.62 29.23 10.25
N PRO A 556 24.69 30.19 10.19
CA PRO A 556 23.62 30.30 11.18
C PRO A 556 22.77 29.03 11.19
N TYR A 557 22.30 28.67 12.38
CA TYR A 557 21.31 27.62 12.55
C TYR A 557 19.91 28.23 12.74
N GLY A 558 18.89 27.44 12.48
CA GLY A 558 17.52 27.90 12.51
C GLY A 558 16.49 26.79 12.40
N LEU A 559 15.22 27.19 12.33
CA LEU A 559 14.11 26.31 11.98
C LEU A 559 13.99 26.23 10.45
N ILE A 560 13.97 25.02 9.92
CA ILE A 560 13.77 24.74 8.50
C ILE A 560 12.41 24.03 8.37
N THR A 561 11.54 24.59 7.52
CA THR A 561 10.21 24.05 7.20
C THR A 561 9.98 24.05 5.69
N ARG A 562 8.94 23.36 5.20
CA ARG A 562 8.58 23.37 3.78
C ARG A 562 7.62 24.51 3.47
N ARG A 563 7.88 25.26 2.38
CA ARG A 563 7.10 26.45 1.99
C ARG A 563 5.61 26.19 1.78
N ASN A 564 5.25 25.04 1.22
CA ASN A 564 3.87 24.72 0.84
C ASN A 564 3.19 23.71 1.80
N ARG A 565 3.76 23.48 2.99
CA ARG A 565 3.20 22.54 3.95
C ARG A 565 2.29 23.26 4.94
N VAL A 566 1.10 22.71 5.18
CA VAL A 566 0.21 23.19 6.24
C VAL A 566 0.82 22.83 7.60
N HIS A 567 1.04 23.83 8.45
CA HIS A 567 1.60 23.63 9.78
C HIS A 567 0.50 23.16 10.74
N SER A 568 0.60 21.94 11.26
CA SER A 568 -0.32 21.41 12.27
C SER A 568 -0.26 22.22 13.57
N SER A 569 -1.31 22.15 14.39
CA SER A 569 -1.32 22.80 15.71
C SER A 569 -0.14 22.37 16.60
N ALA A 570 0.28 21.09 16.55
CA ALA A 570 1.47 20.61 17.25
C ALA A 570 2.76 21.27 16.74
N MET A 571 2.92 21.38 15.42
CA MET A 571 4.10 21.98 14.80
C MET A 571 4.21 23.48 15.13
N GLN A 572 3.11 24.21 15.04
CA GLN A 572 3.07 25.64 15.40
C GLN A 572 3.42 25.85 16.88
N THR A 573 2.83 25.04 17.77
CA THR A 573 3.14 25.10 19.21
C THR A 573 4.61 24.81 19.48
N PHE A 574 5.19 23.82 18.79
CA PHE A 574 6.61 23.50 18.90
C PHE A 574 7.49 24.69 18.46
N MET A 575 7.23 25.24 17.26
CA MET A 575 8.00 26.38 16.74
C MET A 575 7.93 27.59 17.67
N ALA A 576 6.75 27.93 18.17
CA ALA A 576 6.57 29.02 19.13
C ALA A 576 7.39 28.81 20.41
N SER A 577 7.43 27.57 20.92
CA SER A 577 8.24 27.24 22.10
C SER A 577 9.74 27.32 21.81
N VAL A 578 10.21 26.99 20.61
CA VAL A 578 11.62 27.15 20.21
C VAL A 578 12.00 28.63 20.24
N HIS A 579 11.19 29.51 19.65
CA HIS A 579 11.43 30.95 19.68
C HIS A 579 11.45 31.51 21.11
N ALA A 580 10.53 31.06 21.96
CA ALA A 580 10.46 31.50 23.35
C ALA A 580 11.66 31.06 24.19
N GLU A 581 12.22 29.87 23.95
CA GLU A 581 13.45 29.41 24.61
C GLU A 581 14.68 30.15 24.08
N GLN A 582 14.76 30.38 22.77
CA GLN A 582 15.88 31.12 22.18
C GLN A 582 15.92 32.57 22.65
N ALA A 583 14.75 33.25 22.71
CA ALA A 583 14.66 34.60 23.26
C ALA A 583 15.09 34.66 24.73
N ARG A 584 14.74 33.64 25.54
CA ARG A 584 15.19 33.53 26.94
C ARG A 584 16.69 33.29 27.07
N HIS A 585 17.30 32.58 26.13
CA HIS A 585 18.73 32.37 26.10
C HIS A 585 19.49 33.66 25.73
N LEU A 586 19.01 34.42 24.75
CA LEU A 586 19.64 35.69 24.34
C LEU A 586 19.50 36.82 25.38
N ALA A 587 18.56 36.70 26.31
CA ALA A 587 18.34 37.68 27.39
C ALA A 587 19.21 37.42 28.65
N LYS A 588 19.92 36.29 28.71
CA LYS A 588 20.88 35.95 29.77
C LYS A 588 22.29 36.27 29.29
#